data_AF-A0A835CNH3-F1
#
_entry.id   AF-A0A835CNH3-F1
#
_cell.length_a   1.000
_cell.length_b   1.000
_cell.length_c   1.000
_cell.angle_alpha   90.00
_cell.angle_beta   90.00
_cell.angle_gamma   90.00
#
_symmetry.space_group_name_H-M   'P 1'
#
loop_
_entity.id
_entity.type
_entity.pdbx_description
1 polymer ?
#
loop_
_entity_poly.entity_id
_entity_poly.type
_entity_poly.pdbx_seq_one_letter_code
_entity_poly.pdbx_strand_id
1 'polypeptide(L)'
;MASPWAKIKPVDDGAVSLQQIAAEEIIKNLQEKEFRKYEKPIEPEIIQDITEIPEELICELEGTNDDAAIAQLLQKQFNQEYDLMLKKTEEKYNGRSKVGISLLNYRQCPSLDPEDEKSSADDDSRDLDRFVSVEKEYASIPRCGYKKTNEGSEIVTKHDMLMSSRINACRVLEFPPGISTGDTAGFDVKLNNQVFNGLRNHSYAHCSREKAKTRPHPKTSP
;
A
#
# COMPACT_ATOMS: atom_id res chain seq x y z
N MET A 1 -0.16 12.45 84.52
CA MET A 1 -0.20 13.71 83.77
C MET A 1 -0.28 13.37 82.28
N ALA A 2 -1.33 13.78 81.59
CA ALA A 2 -1.55 13.46 80.18
C ALA A 2 -0.95 14.57 79.29
N SER A 3 -0.20 14.18 78.25
CA SER A 3 0.41 15.10 77.29
C SER A 3 -0.67 15.74 76.40
N PRO A 4 -0.63 17.06 76.10
CA PRO A 4 -1.68 17.76 75.37
C PRO A 4 -1.60 17.63 73.84
N TRP A 5 -0.74 16.75 73.31
CA TRP A 5 -0.47 16.65 71.87
C TRP A 5 -1.01 15.33 71.31
N ALA A 6 -1.79 15.43 70.23
CA ALA A 6 -2.36 14.28 69.54
C ALA A 6 -1.25 13.42 68.89
N LYS A 7 -1.38 12.10 68.97
CA LYS A 7 -0.46 11.15 68.33
C LYS A 7 -0.67 11.20 66.81
N ILE A 8 0.35 11.66 66.08
CA ILE A 8 0.33 11.77 64.62
C ILE A 8 0.52 10.36 64.04
N LYS A 9 -0.35 9.95 63.11
CA LYS A 9 -0.22 8.67 62.38
C LYS A 9 0.99 8.76 61.44
N PRO A 10 1.80 7.68 61.27
CA PRO A 10 2.82 7.66 60.23
C PRO A 10 2.15 7.83 58.85
N VAL A 11 2.72 8.69 58.01
CA VAL A 11 2.23 8.99 56.67
C VAL A 11 2.72 7.87 55.75
N ASP A 12 1.89 6.85 55.52
CA ASP A 12 2.30 5.65 54.78
C ASP A 12 2.07 5.71 53.26
N ASP A 13 1.51 6.77 52.67
CA ASP A 13 1.18 6.76 51.23
C ASP A 13 1.57 8.06 50.49
N GLY A 14 2.87 8.29 50.28
CA GLY A 14 3.34 9.27 49.29
C GLY A 14 4.29 10.35 49.77
N ALA A 15 5.15 10.08 50.75
CA ALA A 15 6.28 10.96 51.03
C ALA A 15 7.26 10.91 49.84
N VAL A 16 7.24 11.93 48.99
CA VAL A 16 8.19 12.05 47.87
C VAL A 16 9.59 12.16 48.47
N SER A 17 10.43 11.16 48.22
CA SER A 17 11.80 11.14 48.71
C SER A 17 12.56 12.32 48.12
N LEU A 18 13.34 13.03 48.93
CA LEU A 18 14.22 14.11 48.46
C LEU A 18 15.18 13.62 47.35
N GLN A 19 15.55 12.34 47.36
CA GLN A 19 16.35 11.74 46.28
C GLN A 19 15.59 11.67 44.96
N GLN A 20 14.27 11.43 45.00
CA GLN A 20 13.43 11.35 43.80
C GLN A 20 13.26 12.74 43.19
N ILE A 21 13.06 13.78 44.02
CA ILE A 21 13.00 15.18 43.58
C ILE A 21 14.34 15.60 42.95
N ALA A 22 15.45 15.29 43.61
CA ALA A 22 16.78 15.60 43.09
C ALA A 22 17.07 14.87 41.76
N ALA A 23 16.65 13.60 41.64
CA ALA A 23 16.78 12.85 40.38
C ALA A 23 15.93 13.48 39.27
N GLU A 24 14.69 13.89 39.54
CA GLU A 24 13.81 14.53 38.58
C GLU A 24 14.39 15.87 38.09
N GLU A 25 14.94 16.69 38.98
CA GLU A 25 15.59 17.96 38.60
C GLU A 25 16.84 17.75 37.76
N ILE A 26 17.65 16.72 38.05
CA ILE A 26 18.81 16.36 37.24
C ILE A 26 18.38 15.92 35.83
N ILE A 27 17.33 15.10 35.73
CA ILE A 27 16.77 14.65 34.45
C ILE A 27 16.29 15.86 33.63
N LYS A 28 15.53 16.78 34.24
CA LYS A 28 15.07 18.01 33.58
C LYS A 28 16.24 18.86 33.07
N ASN A 29 17.28 19.03 33.87
CA ASN A 29 18.45 19.83 33.50
C ASN A 29 19.24 19.20 32.34
N LEU A 30 19.40 17.87 32.33
CA LEU A 30 20.01 17.13 31.22
C LEU A 30 19.19 17.30 29.93
N GLN A 31 17.87 17.15 30.02
CA GLN A 31 16.99 17.29 28.87
C GLN A 31 17.01 18.72 28.30
N GLU A 32 17.01 19.74 29.16
CA GLU A 32 17.13 21.14 28.74
C GLU A 32 18.47 21.43 28.07
N LYS A 33 19.57 20.82 28.55
CA LYS A 33 20.89 20.95 27.92
C LYS A 33 20.94 20.29 26.55
N GLU A 34 20.33 19.13 26.39
CA GLU A 34 20.20 18.48 25.08
C GLU A 34 19.35 19.36 24.14
N PHE A 35 18.20 19.86 24.59
CA PHE A 35 17.39 20.79 23.80
C PHE A 35 18.18 22.02 23.37
N ARG A 36 18.90 22.69 24.27
CA ARG A 36 19.74 23.85 23.93
C ARG A 36 20.90 23.53 22.98
N LYS A 37 21.41 22.30 23.02
CA LYS A 37 22.50 21.84 22.15
C LYS A 37 22.03 21.59 20.71
N TYR A 38 20.78 21.13 20.55
CA TYR A 38 20.17 20.85 19.26
C TYR A 38 19.23 21.95 18.77
N GLU A 39 18.91 22.95 19.60
CA GLU A 39 18.34 24.24 19.21
C GLU A 39 19.36 24.98 18.36
N LYS A 40 19.36 24.67 17.06
CA LYS A 40 19.88 25.61 16.07
C LYS A 40 18.92 26.82 16.11
N PRO A 41 19.41 28.05 16.28
CA PRO A 41 18.55 29.22 16.16
C PRO A 41 17.98 29.21 14.73
N ILE A 42 16.68 28.95 14.63
CA ILE A 42 15.93 29.22 13.40
C ILE A 42 15.85 30.73 13.32
N GLU A 43 16.69 31.34 12.49
CA GLU A 43 16.62 32.76 12.19
C GLU A 43 15.21 33.07 11.67
N PRO A 44 14.55 34.14 12.15
CA PRO A 44 13.16 34.44 11.81
C PRO A 44 12.96 34.81 10.33
N GLU A 45 14.04 34.91 9.54
CA GLU A 45 13.98 35.14 8.09
C GLU A 45 13.63 33.87 7.31
N ILE A 46 13.79 32.68 7.89
CA ILE A 46 13.52 31.40 7.19
C ILE A 46 12.00 31.08 7.16
N ILE A 47 11.18 31.73 7.99
CA ILE A 47 9.73 31.42 8.09
C ILE A 47 8.95 31.85 6.83
N GLN A 48 9.52 32.74 5.99
CA GLN A 48 8.87 33.15 4.74
C GLN A 48 9.19 32.25 3.54
N ASP A 49 10.22 31.40 3.62
CA ASP A 49 10.70 30.57 2.50
C ASP A 49 10.40 29.06 2.66
N ILE A 50 9.74 28.63 3.74
CA ILE A 50 9.41 27.19 3.97
C ILE A 50 8.24 26.71 3.07
N THR A 51 7.56 27.61 2.35
CA THR A 51 6.55 27.22 1.35
C THR A 51 7.13 26.73 0.02
N GLU A 52 8.45 26.85 -0.19
CA GLU A 52 9.10 26.43 -1.43
C GLU A 52 10.37 25.64 -1.12
N ILE A 53 10.24 24.48 -0.48
CA ILE A 53 11.22 23.42 -0.72
C ILE A 53 10.84 22.85 -2.10
N PRO A 54 11.65 23.02 -3.16
CA PRO A 54 11.35 22.45 -4.45
C PRO A 54 11.20 20.94 -4.29
N GLU A 55 10.14 20.37 -4.86
CA GLU A 55 9.88 18.91 -4.85
C GLU A 55 11.10 18.08 -5.30
N GLU A 56 11.98 18.70 -6.10
CA GLU A 56 13.25 18.13 -6.55
C GLU A 56 14.22 17.79 -5.40
N LEU A 57 14.19 18.51 -4.26
CA LEU A 57 15.10 18.25 -3.13
C LEU A 57 14.66 17.07 -2.25
N ILE A 58 13.39 16.67 -2.30
CA ILE A 58 12.87 15.56 -1.47
C ILE A 58 13.19 14.21 -2.14
N CYS A 59 13.27 14.18 -3.48
CA CYS A 59 13.62 12.99 -4.24
C CYS A 59 15.11 12.62 -4.19
N GLU A 60 15.99 13.56 -3.84
CA GLU A 60 17.45 13.32 -3.73
C GLU A 60 17.92 12.91 -2.32
N LEU A 61 17.01 12.81 -1.34
CA LEU A 61 17.32 12.30 0.00
C LEU A 61 17.40 10.76 -0.02
N GLU A 62 18.45 10.24 -0.66
CA GLU A 62 18.77 8.82 -0.79
C GLU A 62 19.27 8.18 0.53
N GLY A 63 18.95 8.77 1.70
CA GLY A 63 19.42 8.32 3.00
C GLY A 63 18.40 8.48 4.11
N THR A 64 18.11 7.39 4.83
CA THR A 64 17.29 7.36 6.06
C THR A 64 18.03 7.88 7.30
N ASN A 65 19.01 8.78 7.11
CA ASN A 65 19.92 9.18 8.18
C ASN A 65 19.45 10.45 8.94
N ASP A 66 18.34 11.05 8.50
CA ASP A 66 17.75 12.23 9.15
C ASP A 66 16.28 11.96 9.52
N ASP A 67 16.05 11.70 10.81
CA ASP A 67 14.71 11.46 11.37
C ASP A 67 13.79 12.67 11.16
N ALA A 68 14.32 13.89 11.10
CA ALA A 68 13.52 15.09 10.89
C ALA A 68 12.95 15.13 9.46
N ALA A 69 13.74 14.74 8.46
CA ALA A 69 13.30 14.64 7.07
C ALA A 69 12.23 13.56 6.90
N ILE A 70 12.41 12.39 7.55
CA ILE A 70 11.42 11.31 7.53
C ILE A 70 10.11 11.76 8.16
N ALA A 71 10.17 12.44 9.31
CA ALA A 71 8.98 12.95 9.98
C ALA A 71 8.20 13.96 9.12
N GLN A 72 8.92 14.87 8.43
CA GLN A 72 8.31 15.82 7.51
C GLN A 72 7.67 15.14 6.30
N LEU A 73 8.33 14.13 5.72
CA LEU A 73 7.78 13.34 4.62
C LEU A 73 6.51 12.61 5.02
N LEU A 74 6.52 11.93 6.18
CA LEU A 74 5.36 11.25 6.74
C LEU A 74 4.20 12.22 7.01
N GLN A 75 4.50 13.41 7.53
CA GLN A 75 3.49 14.44 7.76
C GLN A 75 2.87 14.94 6.45
N LYS A 76 3.69 15.14 5.39
CA LYS A 76 3.19 15.51 4.05
C LYS A 76 2.24 14.43 3.52
N GLN A 77 2.65 13.16 3.57
CA GLN A 77 1.81 12.02 3.13
C GLN A 77 0.49 11.96 3.90
N PHE A 78 0.52 12.10 5.23
CA PHE A 78 -0.67 12.08 6.06
C PHE A 78 -1.64 13.22 5.74
N ASN A 79 -1.10 14.43 5.53
CA ASN A 79 -1.90 15.59 5.13
C ASN A 79 -2.59 15.37 3.76
N GLN A 80 -1.86 14.79 2.80
CA GLN A 80 -2.41 14.45 1.47
C GLN A 80 -3.53 13.40 1.56
N GLU A 81 -3.34 12.33 2.32
CA GLU A 81 -4.37 11.30 2.53
C GLU A 81 -5.64 11.87 3.18
N TYR A 82 -5.46 12.76 4.15
CA TYR A 82 -6.56 13.43 4.82
C TYR A 82 -7.34 14.34 3.86
N ASP A 83 -6.66 15.11 3.02
CA ASP A 83 -7.29 15.98 2.03
C ASP A 83 -8.03 15.16 0.95
N LEU A 84 -7.46 14.03 0.51
CA LEU A 84 -8.13 13.06 -0.38
C LEU A 84 -9.38 12.46 0.25
N MET A 85 -9.32 12.11 1.53
CA MET A 85 -10.49 11.61 2.27
C MET A 85 -11.58 12.68 2.33
N LEU A 86 -11.25 13.92 2.69
CA LEU A 86 -12.21 15.04 2.70
C LEU A 86 -12.88 15.20 1.34
N LYS A 87 -12.12 15.18 0.25
CA LYS A 87 -12.65 15.28 -1.11
C LYS A 87 -13.63 14.14 -1.43
N LYS A 88 -13.28 12.88 -1.13
CA LYS A 88 -14.18 11.73 -1.32
C LYS A 88 -15.47 11.85 -0.50
N THR A 89 -15.38 12.39 0.72
CA THR A 89 -16.57 12.64 1.53
C THR A 89 -17.43 13.74 0.93
N GLU A 90 -16.83 14.85 0.49
CA GLU A 90 -17.49 15.96 -0.18
C GLU A 90 -18.25 15.49 -1.43
N GLU A 91 -17.59 14.75 -2.32
CA GLU A 91 -18.20 14.18 -3.53
C GLU A 91 -19.38 13.25 -3.20
N LYS A 92 -19.24 12.41 -2.17
CA LYS A 92 -20.29 11.51 -1.72
C LYS A 92 -21.53 12.27 -1.22
N TYR A 93 -21.33 13.37 -0.49
CA TYR A 93 -22.44 14.22 -0.02
C TYR A 93 -23.07 15.02 -1.17
N ASN A 94 -22.26 15.56 -2.07
CA ASN A 94 -22.71 16.41 -3.17
C ASN A 94 -23.41 15.62 -4.28
N GLY A 95 -23.03 14.37 -4.53
CA GLY A 95 -23.52 13.58 -5.67
C GLY A 95 -25.03 13.32 -5.71
N ARG A 96 -25.75 13.43 -4.58
CA ARG A 96 -27.22 13.28 -4.52
C ARG A 96 -27.95 14.58 -4.19
N SER A 97 -27.22 15.67 -3.94
CA SER A 97 -27.78 16.93 -3.47
C SER A 97 -27.84 17.95 -4.61
N LYS A 98 -28.89 18.79 -4.61
CA LYS A 98 -28.99 19.94 -5.55
C LYS A 98 -28.14 21.14 -5.10
N VAL A 99 -27.61 21.09 -3.88
CA VAL A 99 -26.74 22.11 -3.28
C VAL A 99 -25.47 21.41 -2.81
N GLY A 100 -24.31 21.91 -3.24
CA GLY A 100 -23.02 21.38 -2.83
C GLY A 100 -22.51 22.04 -1.56
N ILE A 101 -21.84 21.26 -0.70
CA ILE A 101 -21.07 21.73 0.44
C ILE A 101 -19.59 21.60 0.07
N SER A 102 -18.76 22.57 0.43
CA SER A 102 -17.31 22.48 0.25
C SER A 102 -16.59 22.28 1.59
N LEU A 103 -15.61 21.39 1.61
CA LEU A 103 -14.78 21.12 2.80
C LEU A 103 -13.38 21.73 2.69
N LEU A 104 -13.18 22.69 1.78
CA LEU A 104 -11.90 23.36 1.52
C LEU A 104 -11.26 23.96 2.77
N ASN A 105 -12.06 24.52 3.68
CA ASN A 105 -11.58 25.14 4.91
C ASN A 105 -10.95 24.15 5.90
N TYR A 106 -11.18 22.85 5.70
CA TYR A 106 -10.62 21.80 6.54
C TYR A 106 -9.37 21.17 5.95
N ARG A 107 -8.98 21.53 4.72
CA ARG A 107 -7.79 20.96 4.07
C ARG A 107 -6.51 21.46 4.73
N GLN A 108 -5.54 20.56 4.87
CA GLN A 108 -4.21 20.90 5.40
C GLN A 108 -3.34 21.59 4.34
N CYS A 109 -3.54 21.27 3.06
CA CYS A 109 -2.87 21.91 1.94
C CYS A 109 -3.90 22.45 0.92
N PRO A 110 -4.41 23.69 1.09
CA PRO A 110 -5.42 24.27 0.21
C PRO A 110 -4.93 24.54 -1.23
N SER A 111 -3.62 24.67 -1.42
CA SER A 111 -2.98 25.04 -2.70
C SER A 111 -2.64 23.85 -3.59
N LEU A 112 -2.62 22.64 -3.05
CA LEU A 112 -2.41 21.40 -3.81
C LEU A 112 -3.78 20.76 -4.03
N ASP A 113 -4.28 20.80 -5.26
CA ASP A 113 -5.32 19.85 -5.62
C ASP A 113 -4.63 18.47 -5.63
N PRO A 114 -5.06 17.50 -4.81
CA PRO A 114 -4.42 16.18 -4.78
C PRO A 114 -4.52 15.41 -6.11
N GLU A 115 -5.20 15.97 -7.11
CA GLU A 115 -5.22 15.48 -8.50
C GLU A 115 -4.13 16.07 -9.39
N ASP A 116 -3.52 17.20 -9.01
CA ASP A 116 -2.50 17.88 -9.80
C ASP A 116 -1.11 17.24 -9.57
N GLU A 117 -0.85 16.71 -8.36
CA GLU A 117 0.24 15.74 -8.09
C GLU A 117 -0.17 14.32 -8.60
N LYS A 118 -0.69 14.23 -9.83
CA LYS A 118 -0.80 12.93 -10.50
C LYS A 118 0.61 12.43 -10.78
N SER A 119 1.12 11.60 -9.87
CA SER A 119 1.94 10.45 -10.27
C SER A 119 1.32 9.89 -11.53
N SER A 120 2.11 9.78 -12.61
CA SER A 120 1.66 9.55 -13.98
C SER A 120 0.28 8.88 -14.05
N ALA A 121 -0.65 9.51 -14.77
CA ALA A 121 -2.06 9.12 -14.94
C ALA A 121 -2.30 7.68 -15.51
N ASP A 122 -1.29 6.84 -15.47
CA ASP A 122 -1.26 5.45 -15.86
C ASP A 122 -1.39 4.48 -14.66
N ASP A 123 -1.40 4.92 -13.38
CA ASP A 123 -1.54 3.99 -12.23
C ASP A 123 -2.98 3.73 -11.77
N ASP A 124 -3.83 4.76 -11.66
CA ASP A 124 -5.18 4.58 -11.10
C ASP A 124 -6.13 3.75 -11.99
N SER A 125 -5.80 3.57 -13.27
CA SER A 125 -6.53 2.69 -14.19
C SER A 125 -5.79 1.40 -14.53
N ARG A 126 -4.61 1.14 -13.94
CA ARG A 126 -3.97 -0.17 -14.10
C ARG A 126 -4.90 -1.19 -13.46
N ASP A 127 -5.46 -2.06 -14.29
CA ASP A 127 -6.18 -3.25 -13.82
C ASP A 127 -5.28 -3.99 -12.82
N LEU A 128 -5.47 -3.77 -11.51
CA LEU A 128 -4.72 -4.46 -10.46
C LEU A 128 -4.80 -5.98 -10.67
N ASP A 129 -5.91 -6.44 -11.25
CA ASP A 129 -6.09 -7.80 -11.73
C ASP A 129 -6.39 -7.83 -13.23
N ARG A 130 -5.32 -7.83 -14.03
CA ARG A 130 -5.42 -7.97 -15.47
C ARG A 130 -5.99 -9.32 -15.91
N PHE A 131 -5.87 -10.38 -15.10
CA PHE A 131 -6.40 -11.70 -15.44
C PHE A 131 -7.94 -11.67 -15.48
N VAL A 132 -8.59 -11.03 -14.52
CA VAL A 132 -10.05 -10.88 -14.49
C VAL A 132 -10.56 -10.08 -15.70
N SER A 133 -9.85 -9.03 -16.10
CA SER A 133 -10.21 -8.25 -17.30
C SER A 133 -10.09 -9.09 -18.58
N VAL A 134 -9.01 -9.87 -18.72
CA VAL A 134 -8.80 -10.78 -19.86
C VAL A 134 -9.90 -11.85 -19.94
N GLU A 135 -10.31 -12.43 -18.82
CA GLU A 135 -11.40 -13.41 -18.79
C GLU A 135 -12.74 -12.79 -19.21
N LYS A 136 -13.03 -11.57 -18.75
CA LYS A 136 -14.21 -10.80 -19.17
C LYS A 136 -14.18 -10.48 -20.66
N GLU A 137 -13.03 -10.08 -21.19
CA GLU A 137 -12.84 -9.84 -22.64
C GLU A 137 -13.14 -11.10 -23.45
N TYR A 138 -12.60 -12.25 -23.04
CA TYR A 138 -12.83 -13.53 -23.70
C TYR A 138 -14.29 -14.00 -23.63
N ALA A 139 -14.94 -13.81 -22.47
CA ALA A 139 -16.36 -14.11 -22.27
C ALA A 139 -17.28 -13.16 -23.07
N SER A 140 -16.81 -11.95 -23.41
CA SER A 140 -17.56 -11.00 -24.24
C SER A 140 -17.74 -11.44 -25.70
N ILE A 141 -16.99 -12.46 -26.16
CA ILE A 141 -17.12 -12.96 -27.54
C ILE A 141 -18.42 -13.78 -27.66
N PRO A 142 -19.38 -13.32 -28.48
CA PRO A 142 -20.67 -13.99 -28.63
C PRO A 142 -20.54 -15.38 -29.26
N ARG A 143 -21.62 -16.16 -29.20
CA ARG A 143 -21.68 -17.54 -29.74
C ARG A 143 -21.36 -17.63 -31.24
N CYS A 144 -21.50 -16.54 -32.00
CA CYS A 144 -21.10 -16.50 -33.41
C CYS A 144 -19.57 -16.55 -33.63
N GLY A 145 -18.76 -16.51 -32.57
CA GLY A 145 -17.34 -16.83 -32.60
C GLY A 145 -16.40 -15.64 -32.80
N TYR A 146 -16.93 -14.44 -33.04
CA TYR A 146 -16.14 -13.22 -33.24
C TYR A 146 -16.85 -11.97 -32.69
N LYS A 147 -16.06 -10.94 -32.40
CA LYS A 147 -16.51 -9.61 -31.97
C LYS A 147 -15.87 -8.56 -32.87
N LYS A 148 -16.63 -7.53 -33.25
CA LYS A 148 -16.10 -6.35 -33.95
C LYS A 148 -15.73 -5.31 -32.90
N THR A 149 -14.55 -4.71 -33.01
CA THR A 149 -14.15 -3.58 -32.18
C THR A 149 -15.01 -2.35 -32.55
N ASN A 150 -15.18 -1.40 -31.62
CA ASN A 150 -16.05 -0.23 -31.78
C ASN A 150 -15.71 0.63 -33.02
N GLU A 151 -14.50 0.52 -33.55
CA GLU A 151 -14.03 1.19 -34.76
C GLU A 151 -14.41 0.47 -36.07
N GLY A 152 -15.11 -0.68 -35.97
CA GLY A 152 -15.74 -1.39 -37.08
C GLY A 152 -14.80 -2.13 -38.04
N SER A 153 -13.49 -1.89 -37.97
CA SER A 153 -12.48 -2.44 -38.89
C SER A 153 -11.84 -3.75 -38.40
N GLU A 154 -11.70 -3.95 -37.09
CA GLU A 154 -11.00 -5.09 -36.52
C GLU A 154 -11.96 -6.16 -35.98
N ILE A 155 -11.72 -7.42 -36.35
CA ILE A 155 -12.48 -8.59 -35.91
C ILE A 155 -11.61 -9.41 -34.97
N VAL A 156 -11.99 -9.48 -33.70
CA VAL A 156 -11.33 -10.31 -32.70
C VAL A 156 -12.06 -11.64 -32.58
N THR A 157 -11.31 -12.74 -32.60
CA THR A 157 -11.84 -14.09 -32.43
C THR A 157 -11.23 -14.78 -31.23
N LYS A 158 -11.82 -15.90 -30.80
CA LYS A 158 -11.25 -16.75 -29.74
C LYS A 158 -9.88 -17.34 -30.10
N HIS A 159 -9.55 -17.37 -31.39
CA HIS A 159 -8.32 -17.95 -31.93
C HIS A 159 -7.26 -16.90 -32.26
N ASP A 160 -7.53 -15.63 -31.96
CA ASP A 160 -6.53 -14.59 -32.10
C ASP A 160 -5.31 -14.90 -31.21
N MET A 161 -4.11 -14.63 -31.72
CA MET A 161 -2.85 -15.01 -31.07
C MET A 161 -2.72 -14.33 -29.71
N LEU A 162 -3.06 -13.04 -29.61
CA LEU A 162 -2.96 -12.31 -28.36
C LEU A 162 -4.00 -12.80 -27.34
N MET A 163 -5.24 -13.01 -27.78
CA MET A 163 -6.33 -13.50 -26.92
C MET A 163 -6.04 -14.90 -26.39
N SER A 164 -5.67 -15.83 -27.27
CA SER A 164 -5.31 -17.19 -26.87
C SER A 164 -4.08 -17.21 -25.96
N SER A 165 -3.07 -16.36 -26.21
CA SER A 165 -1.87 -16.31 -25.38
C SER A 165 -2.13 -15.80 -23.96
N ARG A 166 -2.97 -14.78 -23.80
CA ARG A 166 -3.36 -14.26 -22.48
C ARG A 166 -4.23 -15.28 -21.71
N ILE A 167 -5.17 -15.93 -22.40
CA ILE A 167 -6.01 -16.97 -21.80
C ILE A 167 -5.20 -18.21 -21.40
N ASN A 168 -4.18 -18.57 -22.18
CA ASN A 168 -3.26 -19.62 -21.79
C ASN A 168 -2.50 -19.27 -20.51
N ALA A 169 -2.07 -18.01 -20.35
CA ALA A 169 -1.44 -17.55 -19.11
C ALA A 169 -2.39 -17.67 -17.90
N CYS A 170 -3.66 -17.27 -18.04
CA CYS A 170 -4.68 -17.46 -16.99
C CYS A 170 -4.81 -18.94 -16.60
N ARG A 171 -4.91 -19.83 -17.59
CA ARG A 171 -5.11 -21.28 -17.39
C ARG A 171 -3.92 -21.99 -16.77
N VAL A 172 -2.71 -21.44 -16.82
CA VAL A 172 -1.54 -22.06 -16.18
C VAL A 172 -1.67 -22.09 -14.66
N LEU A 173 -2.37 -21.11 -14.08
CA LEU A 173 -2.65 -21.06 -12.64
C LEU A 173 -3.50 -22.25 -12.17
N GLU A 174 -4.28 -22.85 -13.07
CA GLU A 174 -5.15 -23.99 -12.78
C GLU A 174 -4.47 -25.36 -12.96
N PHE A 175 -3.20 -25.40 -13.41
CA PHE A 175 -2.52 -26.67 -13.69
C PHE A 175 -2.17 -27.42 -12.40
N PRO A 176 -2.51 -28.71 -12.26
CA PRO A 176 -2.14 -29.50 -11.08
C PRO A 176 -0.63 -29.88 -11.13
N PRO A 177 0.12 -29.99 -10.02
CA PRO A 177 -0.22 -29.75 -8.61
C PRO A 177 -0.20 -28.27 -8.17
N GLY A 178 -0.36 -27.33 -9.10
CA GLY A 178 -0.12 -25.90 -8.94
C GLY A 178 1.29 -25.57 -9.44
N ILE A 179 1.40 -24.84 -10.54
CA ILE A 179 2.70 -24.29 -10.97
C ILE A 179 2.87 -22.95 -10.25
N SER A 180 3.99 -22.77 -9.56
CA SER A 180 4.35 -21.50 -8.93
C SER A 180 4.77 -20.50 -10.02
N THR A 181 3.81 -19.74 -10.55
CA THR A 181 4.04 -18.74 -11.59
C THR A 181 4.70 -17.45 -11.05
N GLY A 182 4.71 -17.27 -9.72
CA GLY A 182 5.24 -16.06 -9.08
C GLY A 182 4.23 -14.91 -9.05
N ASP A 183 4.68 -13.74 -8.61
CA ASP A 183 3.88 -12.52 -8.71
C ASP A 183 3.92 -12.01 -10.15
N THR A 184 2.73 -11.88 -10.74
CA THR A 184 2.54 -11.40 -12.11
C THR A 184 1.67 -10.16 -12.16
N ALA A 185 1.41 -9.54 -11.00
CA ALA A 185 0.70 -8.28 -10.91
C ALA A 185 1.43 -7.21 -11.75
N GLY A 186 0.66 -6.45 -12.52
CA GLY A 186 1.18 -5.35 -13.36
C GLY A 186 1.80 -5.75 -14.70
N PHE A 187 2.00 -7.04 -15.00
CA PHE A 187 2.54 -7.49 -16.29
C PHE A 187 1.45 -8.16 -17.17
N ASP A 188 1.40 -7.81 -18.46
CA ASP A 188 0.52 -8.48 -19.45
C ASP A 188 1.11 -9.84 -19.86
N VAL A 189 1.00 -10.83 -18.98
CA VAL A 189 1.56 -12.17 -19.19
C VAL A 189 0.91 -12.87 -20.39
N LYS A 190 1.74 -13.32 -21.32
CA LYS A 190 1.32 -14.04 -22.55
C LYS A 190 2.10 -15.34 -22.67
N LEU A 191 1.40 -16.43 -22.92
CA LEU A 191 2.01 -17.73 -23.17
C LEU A 191 1.65 -18.28 -24.55
N ASN A 192 2.69 -18.55 -25.34
CA ASN A 192 2.55 -19.25 -26.61
C ASN A 192 1.90 -20.63 -26.40
N ASN A 193 1.01 -21.02 -27.30
CA ASN A 193 0.37 -22.34 -27.36
C ASN A 193 1.35 -23.50 -27.22
N GLN A 194 2.53 -23.42 -27.85
CA GLN A 194 3.55 -24.48 -27.75
C GLN A 194 4.04 -24.66 -26.31
N VAL A 195 4.33 -23.56 -25.63
CA VAL A 195 4.79 -23.54 -24.24
C VAL A 195 3.67 -24.01 -23.32
N PHE A 196 2.45 -23.50 -23.49
CA PHE A 196 1.26 -23.91 -22.74
C PHE A 196 1.02 -25.42 -22.82
N ASN A 197 1.07 -25.99 -24.02
CA ASN A 197 0.87 -27.43 -24.23
C ASN A 197 2.00 -28.26 -23.60
N GLY A 198 3.24 -27.78 -23.69
CA GLY A 198 4.39 -28.42 -23.01
C GLY A 198 4.21 -28.44 -21.49
N LEU A 199 3.89 -27.29 -20.90
CA LEU A 199 3.63 -27.14 -19.46
C LEU A 199 2.46 -28.03 -19.01
N ARG A 200 1.38 -28.05 -19.78
CA ARG A 200 0.22 -28.90 -19.53
C ARG A 200 0.63 -30.37 -19.47
N ASN A 201 1.30 -30.86 -20.51
CA ASN A 201 1.73 -32.25 -20.57
C ASN A 201 2.66 -32.62 -19.41
N HIS A 202 3.59 -31.73 -19.06
CA HIS A 202 4.49 -31.93 -17.92
C HIS A 202 3.73 -31.98 -16.59
N SER A 203 2.81 -31.04 -16.35
CA SER A 203 1.93 -30.99 -15.17
C SER A 203 1.14 -32.29 -14.98
N TYR A 204 0.45 -32.76 -16.03
CA TYR A 204 -0.31 -34.01 -15.97
C TYR A 204 0.58 -35.24 -15.81
N ALA A 205 1.75 -35.28 -16.47
CA ALA A 205 2.71 -36.36 -16.34
C ALA A 205 3.29 -36.42 -14.91
N HIS A 206 3.60 -35.28 -14.31
CA HIS A 206 4.06 -35.18 -12.92
C HIS A 206 2.99 -35.74 -11.96
N CYS A 207 1.74 -35.28 -12.09
CA CYS A 207 0.63 -35.81 -11.27
C CYS A 207 0.44 -37.32 -11.44
N SER A 208 0.57 -37.84 -12.66
CA SER A 208 0.47 -39.28 -12.92
C SER A 208 1.58 -40.07 -12.21
N ARG A 209 2.83 -39.57 -12.26
CA ARG A 209 3.98 -40.19 -11.58
C ARG A 209 3.82 -40.17 -10.06
N GLU A 210 3.38 -39.06 -9.47
CA GLU A 210 3.14 -38.96 -8.02
C GLU A 210 2.02 -39.92 -7.56
N LYS A 211 0.95 -40.04 -8.35
CA LYS A 211 -0.12 -41.03 -8.10
C LYS A 211 0.36 -42.48 -8.21
N ALA A 212 1.33 -42.76 -9.09
CA ALA A 212 1.90 -44.10 -9.23
C ALA A 212 2.81 -44.46 -8.05
N LYS A 213 3.62 -43.52 -7.55
CA LYS A 213 4.50 -43.72 -6.37
C LYS A 213 3.72 -44.00 -5.08
N THR A 214 2.55 -43.40 -4.92
CA THR A 214 1.70 -43.56 -3.73
C THR A 214 0.89 -44.86 -3.72
N ARG A 215 0.82 -45.59 -4.84
CA ARG A 215 0.22 -46.93 -4.87
C ARG A 215 1.25 -47.94 -4.34
N PRO A 216 1.01 -48.60 -3.18
CA PRO A 216 1.89 -49.65 -2.72
C PRO A 216 1.91 -50.77 -3.77
N HIS A 217 3.11 -51.18 -4.20
CA HIS A 217 3.26 -52.38 -5.01
C HIS A 217 2.62 -53.56 -4.26
N PRO A 218 1.74 -54.36 -4.89
CA PRO A 218 1.20 -55.53 -4.23
C PRO A 218 2.38 -56.42 -3.85
N LYS A 219 2.56 -56.63 -2.55
CA LYS A 219 3.58 -57.55 -2.04
C LYS A 219 3.25 -58.92 -2.63
N THR A 220 4.07 -59.37 -3.57
CA THR A 220 4.07 -60.75 -4.04
C THR A 220 4.32 -61.63 -2.83
N SER A 221 3.29 -62.36 -2.39
CA SER A 221 3.41 -63.39 -1.36
C SER A 221 4.31 -64.53 -1.87
N PRO A 222 5.11 -65.15 -0.99
CA PRO A 222 6.13 -66.14 -1.32
C PRO A 222 5.57 -67.43 -1.95
#